data_AF-A0A8X8KD67-F1
#
_entry.id   AF-A0A8X8KD67-F1
#
_cell.length_a   1.000
_cell.length_b   1.000
_cell.length_c   1.000
_cell.angle_alpha   90.00
_cell.angle_beta   90.00
_cell.angle_gamma   90.00
#
_symmetry.space_group_name_H-M   'P 1'
#
loop_
_entity.id
_entity.type
_entity.pdbx_description
1 polymer ?
#
loop_
_entity_poly.entity_id
_entity_poly.type
_entity_poly.pdbx_seq_one_letter_code
_entity_poly.pdbx_strand_id
1 'polypeptide(L)'
;MKNRSSFPDDIFFSLSRQGQACANRCAHPRTGRFPVVTSTTETMWDYKYQAKRADGPDILACDSLRKLKAAVADHGWRMAWITTSEGALSYGQQVVNEYPYTPRR
;
A
#
# COMPACT_ATOMS: atom_id res chain seq x y z
N MET A 1 23.86 -7.81 4.50
CA MET A 1 23.42 -6.97 5.63
C MET A 1 22.98 -7.91 6.76
N LYS A 2 23.49 -7.74 7.98
CA LYS A 2 23.17 -8.59 9.15
C LYS A 2 21.82 -8.16 9.75
N ASN A 3 20.84 -9.06 9.83
CA ASN A 3 19.52 -8.79 10.43
C ASN A 3 19.61 -8.83 11.97
N ARG A 4 18.71 -8.18 12.72
CA ARG A 4 18.63 -8.24 14.21
C ARG A 4 18.75 -9.65 14.77
N SER A 5 18.18 -10.66 14.07
CA SER A 5 18.27 -12.08 14.45
C SER A 5 19.69 -12.66 14.46
N SER A 6 20.69 -11.89 14.02
CA SER A 6 22.11 -12.25 14.02
C SER A 6 22.97 -11.40 14.98
N PHE A 7 22.35 -10.54 15.79
CA PHE A 7 23.05 -9.77 16.83
C PHE A 7 22.87 -10.44 18.20
N PRO A 8 23.94 -10.65 18.98
CA PRO A 8 23.85 -10.92 20.41
C PRO A 8 23.10 -9.78 21.12
N ASP A 9 22.22 -10.12 22.06
CA ASP A 9 21.36 -9.14 22.76
C ASP A 9 22.17 -8.02 23.44
N ASP A 10 23.35 -8.35 23.97
CA ASP A 10 24.26 -7.41 24.62
C ASP A 10 24.67 -6.25 23.68
N ILE A 11 24.92 -6.57 22.40
CA ILE A 11 25.29 -5.58 21.39
C ILE A 11 24.06 -4.75 21.00
N PHE A 12 22.88 -5.36 20.92
CA PHE A 12 21.65 -4.63 20.58
C PHE A 12 21.28 -3.60 21.64
N PHE A 13 21.35 -3.94 22.93
CA PHE A 13 21.03 -2.99 24.01
C PHE A 13 22.11 -1.91 24.21
N SER A 14 23.34 -2.16 23.76
CA SER A 14 24.39 -1.13 23.72
C SER A 14 24.17 -0.03 22.66
N LEU A 15 23.29 -0.27 21.68
CA LEU A 15 22.96 0.72 20.66
C LEU A 15 22.12 1.86 21.26
N SER A 16 22.26 3.06 20.69
CA SER A 16 21.34 4.16 20.96
C SER A 16 19.90 3.78 20.62
N ARG A 17 18.90 4.46 21.20
CA ARG A 17 17.47 4.22 20.88
C ARG A 17 17.18 4.28 19.38
N GLN A 18 17.86 5.18 18.66
CA GLN A 18 17.75 5.26 17.19
C GLN A 18 18.40 4.05 16.50
N GLY A 19 19.57 3.60 16.95
CA GLY A 19 20.24 2.40 16.45
C GLY A 19 19.41 1.14 16.63
N GLN A 20 18.80 0.95 17.80
CA GLN A 20 17.88 -0.16 18.08
C GLN A 20 16.67 -0.15 17.14
N ALA A 21 16.06 1.03 16.91
CA ALA A 21 14.93 1.18 16.01
C ALA A 21 15.27 0.84 14.55
N CYS A 22 16.49 1.17 14.09
CA CYS A 22 16.97 0.80 12.76
C CYS A 22 17.21 -0.71 12.63
N ALA A 23 17.87 -1.34 13.62
CA ALA A 23 18.09 -2.78 13.63
C ALA A 23 16.77 -3.58 13.64
N ASN A 24 15.78 -3.14 14.41
CA ASN A 24 14.45 -3.74 14.43
C ASN A 24 13.73 -3.64 13.07
N ARG A 25 13.83 -2.48 12.40
CA ARG A 25 13.27 -2.29 11.05
C ARG A 25 13.91 -3.19 10.01
N CYS A 26 15.23 -3.40 10.09
CA CYS A 26 15.94 -4.30 9.17
C CYS A 26 15.56 -5.77 9.38
N ALA A 27 15.22 -6.16 10.60
CA ALA A 27 14.93 -7.55 10.94
C ALA A 27 13.49 -7.97 10.75
N HIS A 28 12.58 -7.01 10.80
CA HIS A 28 11.20 -7.18 10.38
C HIS A 28 11.02 -6.37 9.09
N PRO A 29 11.63 -6.77 7.97
CA PRO A 29 11.30 -6.16 6.69
C PRO A 29 9.80 -6.32 6.52
N ARG A 30 9.10 -5.20 6.27
CA ARG A 30 7.65 -5.21 6.05
C ARG A 30 7.35 -6.14 4.88
N THR A 31 6.98 -7.37 5.20
CA THR A 31 6.63 -8.43 4.27
C THR A 31 5.42 -7.97 3.46
N GLY A 32 5.58 -8.00 2.13
CA GLY A 32 4.63 -7.44 1.16
C GLY A 32 5.16 -6.23 0.41
N ARG A 33 6.09 -6.46 -0.53
CA ARG A 33 6.20 -5.56 -1.69
C ARG A 33 4.92 -5.77 -2.52
N PHE A 34 3.86 -5.06 -2.16
CA PHE A 34 2.73 -4.81 -3.04
C PHE A 34 3.12 -3.61 -3.90
N PRO A 35 3.71 -3.79 -5.10
CA PRO A 35 3.94 -2.68 -6.00
C PRO A 35 2.58 -2.11 -6.44
N VAL A 36 2.55 -0.81 -6.71
CA VAL A 36 1.46 -0.23 -7.48
C VAL A 36 1.88 -0.31 -8.94
N VAL A 37 0.99 -0.82 -9.79
CA VAL A 37 1.26 -0.96 -11.22
C VAL A 37 0.21 -0.22 -12.03
N THR A 38 0.62 0.31 -13.17
CA THR A 38 -0.33 0.77 -14.19
C THR A 38 -0.94 -0.45 -14.86
N SER A 39 -2.27 -0.48 -14.93
CA SER A 39 -3.04 -1.60 -15.48
C SER A 39 -3.91 -1.16 -16.64
N THR A 40 -4.36 -2.13 -17.42
CA THR A 40 -5.38 -1.93 -18.46
C THR A 40 -6.74 -2.38 -17.94
N THR A 41 -7.81 -2.13 -18.70
CA THR A 41 -9.16 -2.63 -18.38
C THR A 41 -9.25 -4.15 -18.34
N GLU A 42 -8.32 -4.85 -18.99
CA GLU A 42 -8.25 -6.31 -19.03
C GLU A 42 -7.51 -6.86 -17.81
N THR A 43 -6.36 -6.27 -17.47
CA THR A 43 -5.48 -6.77 -16.40
C THR A 43 -5.80 -6.23 -15.01
N MET A 44 -6.65 -5.20 -14.91
CA MET A 44 -6.97 -4.58 -13.59
C MET A 44 -7.65 -5.56 -12.62
N TRP A 45 -8.37 -6.56 -13.14
CA TRP A 45 -9.13 -7.53 -12.33
C TRP A 45 -8.25 -8.55 -11.60
N ASP A 46 -6.98 -8.66 -11.98
CA ASP A 46 -6.01 -9.53 -11.31
C ASP A 46 -5.58 -9.00 -9.93
N TYR A 47 -5.97 -7.76 -9.60
CA TYR A 47 -5.55 -7.06 -8.39
C TYR A 47 -6.72 -6.82 -7.43
N LYS A 48 -6.43 -6.86 -6.12
CA LYS A 48 -7.48 -6.70 -5.10
C LYS A 48 -8.08 -5.29 -5.06
N TYR A 49 -7.27 -4.26 -5.34
CA TYR A 49 -7.70 -2.87 -5.36
C TYR A 49 -7.28 -2.18 -6.66
N GLN A 50 -8.15 -1.35 -7.19
CA GLN A 50 -7.94 -0.60 -8.42
C GLN A 50 -8.39 0.86 -8.23
N ALA A 51 -7.70 1.78 -8.89
CA ALA A 51 -8.02 3.20 -8.91
C ALA A 51 -8.03 3.66 -10.37
N LYS A 52 -9.20 4.14 -10.83
CA LYS A 52 -9.35 4.73 -12.15
C LYS A 52 -9.32 6.25 -12.01
N ARG A 53 -8.56 6.93 -12.86
CA ARG A 53 -8.54 8.38 -12.88
C ARG A 53 -9.92 8.91 -13.32
N ALA A 54 -10.43 9.94 -12.65
CA ALA A 54 -11.74 10.50 -13.01
C ALA A 54 -11.75 11.16 -14.40
N ASP A 55 -10.64 11.81 -14.78
CA ASP A 55 -10.53 12.63 -15.99
C ASP A 55 -9.69 11.96 -17.09
N GLY A 56 -9.42 10.65 -17.02
CA GLY A 56 -8.52 10.00 -17.97
C GLY A 56 -8.53 8.47 -17.93
N PRO A 57 -7.81 7.82 -18.87
CA PRO A 57 -7.81 6.37 -19.02
C PRO A 57 -6.87 5.66 -18.04
N ASP A 58 -6.12 6.39 -17.21
CA ASP A 58 -5.11 5.81 -16.34
C ASP A 58 -5.77 4.95 -15.25
N ILE A 59 -5.30 3.71 -15.13
CA ILE A 59 -5.72 2.77 -14.09
C ILE A 59 -4.49 2.33 -13.30
N LEU A 60 -4.56 2.48 -11.98
CA LEU A 60 -3.57 1.96 -11.04
C LEU A 60 -4.17 0.77 -10.31
N ALA A 61 -3.39 -0.27 -10.08
CA ALA A 61 -3.83 -1.45 -9.35
C ALA A 61 -2.79 -1.88 -8.31
N CYS A 62 -3.26 -2.42 -7.18
CA CYS A 62 -2.43 -2.84 -6.07
C CYS A 62 -3.18 -3.76 -5.11
N ASP A 63 -2.49 -4.65 -4.42
CA ASP A 63 -3.09 -5.46 -3.35
C ASP A 63 -3.10 -4.77 -1.98
N SER A 64 -2.73 -3.49 -1.93
CA SER A 64 -2.78 -2.67 -0.71
C SER A 64 -3.46 -1.34 -0.95
N LEU A 65 -4.67 -1.17 -0.38
CA LEU A 65 -5.45 0.07 -0.47
C LEU A 65 -4.66 1.30 -0.02
N ARG A 66 -3.86 1.16 1.05
CA ARG A 66 -3.02 2.25 1.56
C ARG A 66 -1.98 2.71 0.54
N LYS A 67 -1.31 1.77 -0.13
CA LYS A 67 -0.31 2.10 -1.15
C LYS A 67 -0.96 2.64 -2.42
N LEU A 68 -2.11 2.10 -2.80
CA LEU A 68 -2.90 2.60 -3.93
C LEU A 68 -3.28 4.07 -3.73
N LYS A 69 -3.82 4.43 -2.55
CA LYS A 69 -4.14 5.82 -2.20
C LYS A 69 -2.93 6.74 -2.22
N ALA A 70 -1.78 6.27 -1.70
CA ALA A 70 -0.53 7.03 -1.75
C ALA A 70 -0.09 7.26 -3.21
N ALA A 71 -0.11 6.24 -4.06
CA ALA A 71 0.24 6.37 -5.45
C ALA A 71 -0.70 7.33 -6.21
N VAL A 72 -2.01 7.27 -5.96
CA VAL A 72 -2.96 8.25 -6.56
C VAL A 72 -2.56 9.69 -6.19
N ALA A 73 -2.13 9.93 -4.96
CA ALA A 73 -1.63 11.24 -4.52
C ALA A 73 -0.30 11.61 -5.19
N ASP A 74 0.65 10.67 -5.27
CA ASP A 74 1.97 10.86 -5.90
C ASP A 74 1.86 11.13 -7.41
N HIS A 75 0.89 10.51 -8.08
CA HIS A 75 0.55 10.77 -9.48
C HIS A 75 -0.18 12.11 -9.70
N GLY A 76 -0.50 12.84 -8.62
CA GLY A 76 -1.13 14.16 -8.70
C GLY A 76 -2.59 14.14 -9.17
N TRP A 77 -3.28 13.01 -9.03
CA TRP A 77 -4.69 12.91 -9.44
C TRP A 77 -5.56 13.76 -8.52
N ARG A 78 -6.46 14.55 -9.11
CA ARG A 78 -7.44 15.35 -8.34
C ARG A 78 -8.50 14.48 -7.70
N MET A 79 -8.91 13.43 -8.41
CA MET A 79 -9.92 12.46 -8.01
C MET A 79 -9.63 11.12 -8.68
N ALA A 80 -9.94 10.03 -7.97
CA ALA A 80 -9.91 8.68 -8.48
C ALA A 80 -11.18 7.93 -8.07
N TRP A 81 -11.67 7.03 -8.90
CA TRP A 81 -12.65 6.03 -8.53
C TRP A 81 -11.91 4.81 -8.02
N ILE A 82 -12.02 4.53 -6.72
CA ILE A 82 -11.38 3.36 -6.11
C ILE A 82 -12.40 2.24 -6.05
N THR A 83 -12.05 1.09 -6.62
CA THR A 83 -12.81 -0.15 -6.46
C THR A 83 -12.12 -1.05 -5.45
N THR A 84 -12.91 -1.60 -4.52
CA THR A 84 -12.44 -2.55 -3.50
C THR A 84 -13.37 -3.75 -3.41
N SER A 85 -12.81 -4.95 -3.24
CA SER A 85 -13.58 -6.19 -3.01
C SER A 85 -14.08 -6.35 -1.57
N GLU A 86 -13.52 -5.60 -0.62
CA GLU A 86 -13.92 -5.61 0.79
C GLU A 86 -14.24 -4.18 1.22
N GLY A 87 -15.52 -3.87 1.35
CA GLY A 87 -15.96 -2.59 1.89
C GLY A 87 -15.64 -2.51 3.39
N ALA A 88 -14.68 -1.68 3.77
CA ALA A 88 -14.52 -1.22 5.17
C ALA A 88 -15.61 -0.20 5.58
N LEU A 89 -16.64 -0.01 4.73
CA LEU A 89 -17.80 0.83 4.97
C LEU A 89 -19.04 -0.08 4.96
N SER A 90 -19.26 -0.74 6.09
CA SER A 90 -20.54 -1.25 6.59
C SER A 90 -21.21 -2.43 5.82
N TYR A 91 -21.54 -3.49 6.56
CA TYR A 91 -22.51 -4.57 6.23
C TYR A 91 -22.05 -5.92 5.66
N GLY A 92 -20.75 -6.27 5.66
CA GLY A 92 -20.35 -7.66 5.39
C GLY A 92 -20.76 -8.21 4.02
N GLN A 93 -21.00 -7.32 3.06
CA GLN A 93 -21.35 -7.67 1.68
C GLN A 93 -20.08 -7.89 0.85
N GLN A 94 -20.02 -9.01 0.13
CA GLN A 94 -18.99 -9.30 -0.88
C GLN A 94 -19.29 -8.58 -2.21
N VAL A 95 -19.58 -7.27 -2.14
CA VAL A 95 -19.93 -6.47 -3.31
C VAL A 95 -18.74 -5.58 -3.67
N VAL A 96 -18.38 -5.61 -4.95
CA VAL A 96 -17.40 -4.72 -5.57
C VAL A 96 -17.95 -3.29 -5.47
N ASN A 97 -17.52 -2.55 -4.46
CA ASN A 97 -17.94 -1.16 -4.27
C ASN A 97 -16.90 -0.23 -4.90
N GLU A 98 -17.37 0.61 -5.81
CA GLU A 98 -16.61 1.72 -6.37
C GLU A 98 -17.01 3.01 -5.64
N TYR A 99 -16.03 3.77 -5.15
CA TYR A 99 -16.29 5.03 -4.45
C TYR A 99 -15.32 6.12 -4.90
N PRO A 100 -15.75 7.39 -4.88
CA PRO A 100 -14.88 8.50 -5.21
C PRO A 100 -13.86 8.72 -4.10
N TYR A 101 -12.60 8.90 -4.48
CA TYR A 101 -11.51 9.23 -3.60
C TYR A 101 -10.81 10.50 -4.09
N THR A 102 -10.75 11.49 -3.20
CA THR A 102 -10.00 12.73 -3.39
C THR A 102 -8.81 12.72 -2.44
N PRO A 103 -7.56 12.68 -2.95
CA PRO A 103 -6.38 12.77 -2.10
C PRO A 103 -6.38 14.10 -1.33
N ARG A 104 -6.13 14.03 -0.02
CA ARG A 104 -5.87 15.24 0.77
C ARG A 104 -4.41 15.62 0.52
N ARG A 105 -4.18 16.84 0.02
CA ARG A 105 -2.85 17.42 -0.14
C ARG A 105 -2.23 17.73 1.21
#